data_AF-A0A960JFP2-F1
#
_entry.id   AF-A0A960JFP2-F1
#
_cell.length_a   1.000
_cell.length_b   1.000
_cell.length_c   1.000
_cell.angle_alpha   90.00
_cell.angle_beta   90.00
_cell.angle_gamma   90.00
#
_symmetry.space_group_name_H-M   'P 1'
#
loop_
_entity.id
_entity.type
_entity.pdbx_description
1 polymer ?
#
loop_
_entity_poly.entity_id
_entity_poly.type
_entity_poly.pdbx_seq_one_letter_code
_entity_poly.pdbx_strand_id
1 'polypeptide(L)'
;MFCPKCGKADQESDTFCRQCGVYLPDIDSLAKKQTTPEDHLKANTVMTFLTGIVSITLAIILYAMFLGKENTPVIIYIVAGFLTAMFAWQVQVFIRNLMLKKQLKEKRVIRDKGENDQNVIQPKPAN
;
A
#
# COMPACT_ATOMS: atom_id res chain seq x y z
N MET A 1 11.52 15.45 26.62
CA MET A 1 10.83 16.34 25.64
C MET A 1 10.07 17.46 26.34
N PHE A 2 9.59 18.46 25.58
CA PHE A 2 8.82 19.59 26.11
C PHE A 2 7.31 19.33 26.03
N CYS A 3 6.56 19.79 27.04
CA CYS A 3 5.10 19.76 26.99
C CYS A 3 4.54 20.87 26.08
N PRO A 4 3.71 20.56 25.07
CA PRO A 4 3.18 21.57 24.15
C PRO A 4 2.17 22.52 24.80
N LYS A 5 1.58 22.13 25.93
CA LYS A 5 0.55 22.93 26.63
C LYS A 5 1.14 23.90 27.65
N CYS A 6 2.20 23.52 28.35
CA CYS A 6 2.77 24.32 29.45
C CYS A 6 4.26 24.64 29.32
N GLY A 7 4.95 24.13 28.29
CA GLY A 7 6.35 24.43 28.01
C GLY A 7 7.38 23.79 28.94
N LYS A 8 6.97 22.95 29.90
CA LYS A 8 7.90 22.31 30.83
C LYS A 8 8.84 21.32 30.12
N ALA A 9 10.13 21.44 30.40
CA ALA A 9 11.18 20.54 29.91
C ALA A 9 11.21 19.19 30.66
N ASP A 10 12.08 18.28 30.20
CA ASP A 10 12.39 16.98 30.84
C ASP A 10 11.17 16.12 31.20
N GLN A 11 10.22 15.97 30.27
CA GLN A 11 9.15 14.98 30.37
C GLN A 11 9.49 13.72 29.57
N GLU A 12 9.06 12.55 30.08
CA GLU A 12 9.15 11.24 29.42
C GLU A 12 8.01 11.03 28.42
N SER A 13 8.27 10.26 27.37
CA SER A 13 7.25 9.88 26.39
C SER A 13 6.33 8.78 26.89
N ASP A 14 5.09 8.79 26.38
CA ASP A 14 4.02 7.89 26.83
C ASP A 14 3.58 8.10 28.30
N THR A 15 3.78 9.31 28.83
CA THR A 15 3.37 9.68 30.19
C THR A 15 2.53 10.96 30.22
N PHE A 16 1.90 11.24 31.36
CA PHE A 16 1.19 12.50 31.58
C PHE A 16 2.15 13.58 32.09
N CYS A 17 1.98 14.81 31.59
CA CYS A 17 2.73 15.96 32.07
C CYS A 17 2.51 16.16 33.56
N ARG A 18 3.60 16.17 34.34
CA ARG A 18 3.55 16.34 35.81
C ARG A 18 3.02 17.70 36.28
N GLN A 19 2.84 18.67 35.38
CA GLN A 19 2.41 20.03 35.73
C GLN A 19 1.00 20.37 35.24
N CYS A 20 0.61 19.93 34.04
CA CYS A 20 -0.70 20.29 33.46
C CYS A 20 -1.60 19.08 33.16
N GLY A 21 -1.12 17.86 33.43
CA GLY A 21 -1.90 16.63 33.29
C GLY A 21 -2.24 16.24 31.84
N VAL A 22 -1.69 16.91 30.82
CA VAL A 22 -1.89 16.50 29.42
C VAL A 22 -1.08 15.23 29.14
N TYR A 23 -1.66 14.30 28.37
CA TYR A 23 -0.94 13.11 27.91
C TYR A 23 0.08 13.49 26.83
N LEU A 24 1.32 13.03 26.97
CA LEU A 24 2.38 13.26 25.99
C LEU A 24 2.60 11.97 25.19
N PRO A 25 2.05 11.89 23.96
CA PRO A 25 2.25 10.73 23.13
C PRO A 25 3.72 10.61 22.73
N ASP A 26 4.19 9.38 22.61
CA ASP A 26 5.52 9.09 22.12
C ASP A 26 5.60 9.35 20.61
N ILE A 27 6.24 10.46 20.23
CA ILE A 27 6.37 10.90 18.85
C ILE A 27 7.20 9.88 18.03
N ASP A 28 8.17 9.22 18.68
CA ASP A 28 9.06 8.26 18.03
C ASP A 28 8.33 6.95 17.68
N SER A 29 7.46 6.45 18.56
CA SER A 29 6.61 5.29 18.22
C SER A 29 5.48 5.63 17.25
N LEU A 30 4.96 6.87 17.22
CA LEU A 30 4.00 7.29 16.21
C LEU A 30 4.63 7.35 14.81
N ALA A 31 5.89 7.78 14.70
CA ALA A 31 6.63 7.71 13.44
C ALA A 31 6.84 6.25 12.98
N LYS A 32 7.05 5.32 13.93
CA LYS A 32 7.24 3.89 13.64
C LYS A 32 5.95 3.12 13.35
N LYS A 33 4.81 3.59 13.87
CA LYS A 33 3.48 2.95 13.74
C LYS A 33 2.64 3.50 12.60
N GLN A 34 3.18 4.38 11.74
CA GLN A 34 2.64 4.51 10.39
C GLN A 34 2.82 3.16 9.70
N THR A 35 1.80 2.30 9.78
CA THR A 35 1.57 1.21 8.84
C THR A 35 1.85 1.77 7.46
N THR A 36 2.99 1.38 6.91
CA THR A 36 3.45 1.91 5.63
C THR A 36 2.31 1.68 4.64
N PRO A 37 1.80 2.71 3.93
CA PRO A 37 0.75 2.52 2.92
C PRO A 37 1.14 1.44 1.88
N GLU A 38 2.43 1.10 1.81
CA GLU A 38 2.99 0.00 1.05
C GLU A 38 2.52 -1.40 1.48
N ASP A 39 2.27 -1.65 2.77
CA ASP A 39 1.89 -2.99 3.24
C ASP A 39 0.43 -3.29 2.96
N HIS A 40 -0.46 -2.30 3.12
CA HIS A 40 -1.84 -2.40 2.65
C HIS A 40 -1.93 -2.55 1.12
N LEU A 41 -1.04 -1.88 0.38
CA LEU A 41 -0.95 -2.02 -1.07
C LEU A 41 -0.42 -3.40 -1.50
N LYS A 42 0.49 -4.02 -0.75
CA LYS A 42 0.97 -5.39 -1.01
C LYS A 42 -0.13 -6.43 -0.76
N ALA A 43 -0.83 -6.34 0.37
CA ALA A 43 -1.93 -7.24 0.67
C ALA A 43 -3.03 -7.18 -0.40
N ASN A 44 -3.42 -5.96 -0.81
CA ASN A 44 -4.44 -5.79 -1.83
C ASN A 44 -3.97 -6.27 -3.23
N THR A 45 -2.69 -6.10 -3.56
CA THR A 45 -2.07 -6.63 -4.80
C THR A 45 -2.16 -8.16 -4.84
N VAL A 46 -1.81 -8.83 -3.74
CA VAL A 46 -1.81 -10.30 -3.67
C VAL A 46 -3.24 -10.84 -3.81
N MET A 47 -4.22 -10.21 -3.16
CA MET A 47 -5.62 -10.61 -3.28
C MET A 47 -6.13 -10.51 -4.73
N THR A 48 -5.84 -9.41 -5.44
CA THR A 48 -6.22 -9.23 -6.85
C THR A 48 -5.56 -10.26 -7.76
N PHE A 49 -4.30 -10.61 -7.49
CA PHE A 49 -3.58 -11.61 -8.27
C PHE A 49 -4.18 -13.01 -8.12
N LEU A 50 -4.50 -13.40 -6.87
CA LEU A 50 -5.16 -14.67 -6.57
C LEU A 50 -6.53 -14.78 -7.24
N THR A 51 -7.34 -13.72 -7.16
CA THR A 51 -8.66 -13.69 -7.83
C THR A 51 -8.53 -13.75 -9.35
N GLY A 52 -7.53 -13.08 -9.93
CA GLY A 52 -7.22 -13.16 -11.35
C GLY A 52 -6.85 -14.59 -11.79
N ILE A 53 -5.98 -15.27 -11.05
CA ILE A 53 -5.60 -16.67 -11.33
C ILE A 53 -6.82 -17.58 -11.28
N VAL A 54 -7.61 -17.51 -10.20
CA VAL A 54 -8.81 -18.36 -10.05
C VAL A 54 -9.79 -18.17 -11.21
N SER A 55 -10.02 -16.91 -11.62
CA SER A 55 -10.89 -16.58 -12.75
C SER A 55 -10.38 -17.16 -14.07
N ILE A 56 -9.07 -17.05 -14.35
CA ILE A 56 -8.47 -17.63 -15.55
C ILE A 56 -8.54 -19.15 -15.52
N THR A 57 -8.17 -19.78 -14.40
CA THR A 57 -8.18 -21.23 -14.25
C THR A 57 -9.59 -21.78 -14.49
N LEU A 58 -10.62 -21.12 -13.95
CA LEU A 58 -12.01 -21.51 -14.18
C LEU A 58 -12.41 -21.39 -15.67
N ALA A 59 -12.00 -20.30 -16.33
CA ALA A 59 -12.25 -20.10 -17.76
C ALA A 59 -11.56 -21.17 -18.63
N ILE A 60 -10.31 -21.53 -18.31
CA ILE A 60 -9.56 -22.57 -19.00
C ILE A 60 -10.21 -23.94 -18.80
N ILE A 61 -10.64 -24.26 -17.58
CA ILE A 61 -11.33 -25.54 -17.28
C ILE A 61 -12.63 -25.64 -18.08
N LEU A 62 -13.43 -24.57 -18.12
CA LEU A 62 -14.64 -24.53 -18.94
C LEU A 62 -14.31 -24.69 -20.43
N TYR A 63 -13.31 -23.99 -20.94
CA TYR A 63 -12.90 -24.12 -22.33
C TYR A 63 -12.44 -25.55 -22.67
N ALA A 64 -11.62 -26.15 -21.81
CA ALA A 64 -11.07 -27.50 -21.99
C ALA A 64 -12.15 -28.60 -21.93
N MET A 65 -13.11 -28.50 -21.01
CA MET A 65 -14.18 -29.51 -20.90
C MET A 65 -15.16 -29.48 -22.08
N PHE A 66 -15.32 -28.33 -22.75
CA PHE A 66 -16.36 -28.15 -23.76
C PHE A 66 -15.85 -28.15 -25.21
N LEU A 67 -14.54 -28.20 -25.46
CA LEU A 67 -13.97 -28.18 -26.82
C LEU A 67 -14.32 -29.40 -27.69
N GLY A 68 -14.84 -30.48 -27.09
CA GLY A 68 -15.14 -31.73 -27.80
C GLY A 68 -16.62 -32.13 -27.80
N LYS A 69 -17.53 -31.28 -27.31
CA LYS A 69 -18.95 -31.64 -27.16
C LYS A 69 -19.80 -30.91 -28.21
N GLU A 70 -20.43 -31.69 -29.07
CA GLU A 70 -21.20 -31.23 -30.24
C GLU A 70 -22.45 -30.40 -29.87
N ASN A 71 -22.92 -30.53 -28.61
CA ASN A 71 -24.07 -29.83 -28.06
C ASN A 71 -23.64 -28.81 -26.99
N THR A 72 -22.72 -27.91 -27.33
CA THR A 72 -22.26 -26.89 -26.38
C THR A 72 -23.25 -25.70 -26.36
N PRO A 73 -23.93 -25.43 -25.22
CA PRO A 73 -24.91 -24.36 -25.15
C PRO A 73 -24.24 -22.97 -25.27
N VAL A 74 -24.91 -22.07 -25.98
CA VAL A 74 -24.48 -20.67 -26.24
C VAL A 74 -24.12 -19.91 -24.94
N ILE A 75 -24.75 -20.26 -23.82
CA ILE A 75 -24.48 -19.72 -22.49
C ILE A 75 -22.99 -19.79 -22.12
N ILE A 76 -22.26 -20.81 -22.56
CA ILE A 76 -20.83 -20.98 -22.23
C ILE A 76 -19.98 -19.86 -22.84
N TYR A 77 -20.29 -19.44 -24.07
CA TYR A 77 -19.59 -18.32 -24.71
C TYR A 77 -19.89 -16.99 -24.01
N ILE A 78 -21.14 -16.80 -23.55
CA ILE A 78 -21.53 -15.61 -22.79
C ILE A 78 -20.77 -15.56 -21.45
N VAL A 79 -20.70 -16.69 -20.73
CA VAL A 79 -19.96 -16.80 -19.47
C VAL A 79 -18.47 -16.57 -19.68
N ALA A 80 -17.87 -17.15 -20.73
CA ALA A 80 -16.47 -16.93 -21.07
C ALA A 80 -16.17 -15.46 -21.42
N GLY A 81 -17.07 -14.80 -22.16
CA GLY A 81 -16.98 -13.37 -22.44
C GLY A 81 -17.08 -12.50 -21.18
N PHE A 82 -17.99 -12.84 -20.26
CA PHE A 82 -18.12 -12.12 -18.99
C PHE A 82 -16.89 -12.28 -18.09
N LEU A 83 -16.32 -13.49 -18.01
CA LEU A 83 -15.10 -13.78 -17.24
C LEU A 83 -13.89 -13.02 -17.79
N THR A 84 -13.75 -12.94 -19.11
CA THR A 84 -12.66 -12.17 -19.74
C THR A 84 -12.83 -10.67 -19.54
N ALA A 85 -14.05 -10.14 -19.58
CA ALA A 85 -14.32 -8.73 -19.27
C ALA A 85 -14.01 -8.38 -17.81
N MET A 86 -14.42 -9.25 -16.85
CA MET A 86 -14.06 -9.13 -15.43
C MET A 86 -12.55 -9.18 -15.23
N PHE A 87 -11.84 -10.08 -15.92
CA PHE A 87 -10.39 -10.15 -15.86
C PHE A 87 -9.72 -8.88 -16.40
N ALA A 88 -10.18 -8.38 -17.56
CA ALA A 88 -9.68 -7.12 -18.13
C ALA A 88 -9.87 -5.94 -17.17
N TRP A 89 -11.02 -5.87 -16.48
CA TRP A 89 -11.29 -4.87 -15.45
C TRP A 89 -10.30 -4.97 -14.28
N GLN A 90 -10.03 -6.18 -13.78
CA GLN A 90 -9.06 -6.39 -12.70
C GLN A 90 -7.65 -5.97 -13.13
N VAL A 91 -7.24 -6.27 -14.36
CA VAL A 91 -5.96 -5.83 -14.93
C VAL A 91 -5.88 -4.31 -15.02
N GLN A 92 -6.97 -3.63 -15.41
CA GLN A 92 -6.99 -2.18 -15.51
C GLN A 92 -6.84 -1.50 -14.13
N VAL A 93 -7.56 -1.99 -13.11
CA VAL A 93 -7.41 -1.52 -11.72
C VAL A 93 -5.99 -1.78 -11.21
N PHE A 94 -5.43 -2.94 -11.55
CA PHE A 94 -4.07 -3.31 -11.18
C PHE A 94 -3.01 -2.38 -11.79
N ILE A 95 -3.11 -2.08 -13.09
CA ILE A 95 -2.20 -1.14 -13.77
C ILE A 95 -2.28 0.25 -13.13
N ARG A 96 -3.49 0.71 -12.78
CA ARG A 96 -3.68 1.99 -12.10
C ARG A 96 -3.02 2.01 -10.71
N ASN A 97 -3.10 0.91 -9.97
CA ASN A 97 -2.40 0.75 -8.69
C ASN A 97 -0.88 0.70 -8.86
N LEU A 98 -0.36 0.07 -9.92
CA LEU A 98 1.08 0.08 -10.23
C LEU A 98 1.60 1.47 -10.60
N MET A 99 0.82 2.25 -11.37
CA MET A 99 1.14 3.64 -11.69
C MET A 99 1.28 4.50 -10.43
N LEU A 100 0.35 4.37 -9.48
CA LEU A 100 0.41 5.06 -8.20
C LEU A 100 1.67 4.66 -7.39
N LYS A 101 2.03 3.37 -7.38
CA LYS A 101 3.28 2.90 -6.74
C LYS A 101 4.51 3.54 -7.37
N LYS A 102 4.56 3.67 -8.70
CA LYS A 102 5.68 4.35 -9.38
C LYS A 102 5.80 5.80 -8.93
N GLN A 103 4.68 6.54 -8.88
CA GLN A 103 4.70 7.93 -8.44
C GLN A 103 5.11 8.08 -6.97
N LEU A 104 4.66 7.18 -6.08
CA LEU A 104 5.07 7.20 -4.68
C LEU A 104 6.57 6.90 -4.51
N LYS A 105 7.10 5.94 -5.28
CA LYS A 105 8.53 5.61 -5.28
C LYS A 105 9.37 6.80 -5.74
N GLU A 106 8.95 7.47 -6.82
CA GLU A 106 9.65 8.65 -7.34
C GLU A 106 9.64 9.80 -6.34
N LYS A 107 8.49 10.09 -5.71
CA LYS A 107 8.42 11.10 -4.63
C LYS A 107 9.32 10.76 -3.43
N ARG A 108 9.43 9.47 -3.06
CA ARG A 108 10.34 9.04 -1.99
C ARG A 108 11.80 9.30 -2.35
N VAL A 109 12.23 8.91 -3.55
CA VAL A 109 13.61 9.13 -4.02
C VAL A 109 13.97 10.62 -4.04
N ILE A 110 13.05 11.50 -4.48
CA ILE A 110 13.27 12.95 -4.48
C ILE A 110 13.43 13.49 -3.05
N ARG A 111 12.55 13.07 -2.13
CA ARG A 111 12.61 13.48 -0.72
C ARG A 111 13.91 13.04 -0.06
N ASP A 112 14.30 11.78 -0.23
CA ASP A 112 15.50 11.23 0.39
C ASP A 112 16.78 11.89 -0.19
N LYS A 113 16.76 12.29 -1.47
CA LYS A 113 17.85 13.05 -2.09
C LYS A 113 17.97 14.47 -1.50
N GLY A 114 16.84 15.17 -1.33
CA GLY A 114 16.81 16.49 -0.71
C GLY A 114 17.30 16.51 0.73
N GLU A 115 16.96 15.48 1.51
CA GLU A 115 17.43 15.32 2.89
C GLU A 115 18.95 15.06 2.96
N ASN A 116 19.48 14.26 2.03
CA ASN A 116 20.92 14.00 1.96
C ASN A 116 21.72 15.27 1.59
N ASP A 117 21.23 16.05 0.61
CA ASP A 117 21.86 17.32 0.21
C ASP A 117 21.82 18.35 1.36
N GLN A 118 20.74 18.36 2.15
CA GLN A 118 20.60 19.28 3.30
C GLN A 118 21.49 18.88 4.49
N ASN A 119 21.72 17.59 4.70
CA ASN A 119 22.67 17.08 5.71
C ASN A 119 24.14 17.34 5.34
N VAL A 120 24.48 17.43 4.05
CA VAL A 120 25.85 17.77 3.59
C VAL A 120 26.18 19.25 3.82
N ILE A 121 25.18 20.13 3.80
CA ILE A 121 25.37 21.59 3.96
C ILE A 121 25.47 22.01 5.44
N GLN A 122 25.06 21.18 6.39
CA GLN A 122 25.26 21.43 7.83
C GLN A 122 26.62 20.85 8.28
N PRO A 123 27.71 21.64 8.34
CA PRO A 123 28.97 21.15 8.90
C PRO A 123 28.77 20.78 10.37
N LYS A 124 29.20 19.56 10.71
CA LYS A 124 29.30 19.05 12.08
C LYS A 124 29.98 20.12 12.96
N PRO A 125 29.34 20.63 14.03
CA PRO A 125 30.02 21.53 14.95
C PRO A 125 31.20 20.76 15.55
N ALA A 126 32.41 21.22 15.23
CA ALA A 126 33.64 20.73 15.81
C ALA A 126 33.64 21.15 17.29
N ASN A 127 33.53 20.15 18.18
CA ASN A 127 33.86 20.28 19.59
C ASN A 127 35.37 20.39 19.77
#